data_AF-A0A920PM16-F1
#
_entry.id   AF-A0A920PM16-F1
#
_cell.length_a   1.000
_cell.length_b   1.000
_cell.length_c   1.000
_cell.angle_alpha   90.00
_cell.angle_beta   90.00
_cell.angle_gamma   90.00
#
_symmetry.space_group_name_H-M   'P 1'
#
loop_
_entity.id
_entity.type
_entity.pdbx_description
1 polymer ?
#
loop_
_entity_poly.entity_id
_entity_poly.type
_entity_poly.pdbx_seq_one_letter_code
_entity_poly.pdbx_strand_id
1 'polypeptide(L)'
;MTAFLSFRSRVNWREGLLWGMGGYATFFFAPALGLPPELPGTMLTALVSRQLWWLLAVTFTGIGLLLLILGSPGWLKAVGAALLPVPHLVGAPRPESYSAAAPEALTSIFFAHTAMVNAIFWLLLGAVSALCLHRFFRGPTSRI
;
A
#
# COMPACT_ATOMS: atom_id res chain seq x y z
N MET A 1 4.75 2.43 10.46
CA MET A 1 5.07 3.60 9.62
C MET A 1 5.73 4.72 10.44
N THR A 2 5.06 5.24 11.47
CA THR A 2 5.62 6.23 12.42
C THR A 2 6.81 5.73 13.23
N ALA A 3 6.80 4.46 13.67
CA ALA A 3 7.88 3.87 14.48
C ALA A 3 9.23 3.75 13.75
N PHE A 4 9.25 3.73 12.41
CA PHE A 4 10.50 3.65 11.65
C PHE A 4 11.05 5.05 11.33
N LEU A 5 10.14 6.00 11.07
CA LEU A 5 10.49 7.41 10.88
C LEU A 5 11.04 8.05 12.18
N SER A 6 10.59 7.62 13.36
CA SER A 6 11.07 8.15 14.65
C SER A 6 12.54 7.82 14.95
N PHE A 7 13.13 6.81 14.31
CA PHE A 7 14.56 6.51 14.47
C PHE A 7 15.47 7.43 13.65
N ARG A 8 14.91 8.28 12.76
CA ARG A 8 15.70 9.26 11.99
C ARG A 8 15.47 10.68 12.50
N SER A 9 16.56 11.32 12.93
CA SER A 9 16.62 12.66 13.56
C SER A 9 15.97 13.80 12.76
N ARG A 10 15.80 13.66 11.44
CA ARG A 10 15.14 14.67 10.59
C ARG A 10 14.30 13.98 9.54
N VAL A 11 12.99 13.96 9.74
CA VAL A 11 12.02 13.48 8.75
C VAL A 11 11.59 14.67 7.89
N ASN A 12 11.86 14.61 6.58
CA ASN A 12 11.43 15.64 5.64
C ASN A 12 10.05 15.29 5.04
N TRP A 13 9.28 16.30 4.59
CA TRP A 13 7.97 16.08 3.96
C TRP A 13 8.06 15.18 2.72
N ARG A 14 9.17 15.26 1.97
CA ARG A 14 9.46 14.39 0.83
C ARG A 14 9.56 12.92 1.21
N GLU A 15 10.22 12.63 2.33
CA GLU A 15 10.31 11.26 2.86
C GLU A 15 8.92 10.78 3.30
N GLY A 16 8.14 11.65 3.95
CA GLY A 16 6.74 11.38 4.28
C GLY A 16 5.92 10.96 3.06
N LEU A 17 6.04 11.68 1.94
CA LEU A 17 5.37 11.33 0.68
C LEU A 17 5.84 9.99 0.11
N LEU A 18 7.14 9.70 0.12
CA LEU A 18 7.68 8.41 -0.34
C LEU A 18 7.16 7.25 0.51
N TRP A 19 7.07 7.45 1.84
CA TRP A 19 6.44 6.49 2.73
C TRP A 19 4.95 6.33 2.43
N GLY A 20 4.22 7.42 2.22
CA GLY A 20 2.83 7.42 1.78
C GLY A 20 2.63 6.60 0.51
N MET A 21 3.48 6.82 -0.50
CA MET A 21 3.48 6.07 -1.75
C MET A 21 3.77 4.58 -1.53
N GLY A 22 4.70 4.23 -0.64
CA GLY A 22 4.94 2.84 -0.25
C GLY A 22 3.73 2.19 0.43
N GLY A 23 3.01 2.93 1.27
CA GLY A 23 1.76 2.49 1.89
C GLY A 23 0.67 2.24 0.85
N TYR A 24 0.46 3.18 -0.08
CA TYR A 24 -0.45 3.01 -1.21
C TYR A 24 -0.11 1.78 -2.05
N ALA A 25 1.18 1.61 -2.39
CA ALA A 25 1.67 0.48 -3.17
C ALA A 25 1.36 -0.86 -2.48
N THR A 26 1.57 -0.91 -1.16
CA THR A 26 1.44 -2.13 -0.34
C THR A 26 -0.01 -2.51 -0.06
N PHE A 27 -0.83 -1.57 0.40
CA PHE A 27 -2.17 -1.86 0.91
C PHE A 27 -3.27 -1.78 -0.16
N PHE A 28 -3.03 -1.03 -1.24
CA PHE A 28 -4.02 -0.84 -2.30
C PHE A 28 -3.52 -1.32 -3.66
N PHE A 29 -2.46 -0.72 -4.21
CA PHE A 29 -2.09 -0.89 -5.61
C PHE A 29 -1.74 -2.35 -5.95
N ALA A 30 -0.80 -2.97 -5.24
CA ALA A 30 -0.40 -4.34 -5.52
C ALA A 30 -1.58 -5.32 -5.34
N PRO A 31 -2.33 -5.31 -4.22
CA PRO A 31 -3.52 -6.15 -4.12
C PRO A 31 -4.56 -5.90 -5.23
N ALA A 32 -4.79 -4.64 -5.60
CA ALA A 32 -5.78 -4.27 -6.63
C ALA A 32 -5.44 -4.78 -8.03
N LEU A 33 -4.17 -5.10 -8.33
CA LEU A 33 -3.78 -5.73 -9.59
C LEU A 33 -4.30 -7.16 -9.74
N GLY A 34 -4.49 -7.89 -8.64
CA GLY A 34 -5.05 -9.24 -8.67
C GLY A 34 -6.52 -9.30 -8.27
N LEU A 35 -6.92 -8.51 -7.28
CA LEU A 35 -8.29 -8.39 -6.79
C LEU A 35 -8.73 -6.92 -6.87
N PRO A 36 -9.20 -6.44 -8.04
CA PRO A 36 -9.64 -5.07 -8.18
C PRO A 36 -10.84 -4.78 -7.26
N PRO A 37 -10.98 -3.53 -6.78
CA PRO A 37 -12.14 -3.12 -5.98
C PRO A 37 -13.45 -3.35 -6.75
N GLU A 38 -14.40 -4.00 -6.09
CA GLU A 38 -15.69 -4.35 -6.67
C GLU A 38 -16.80 -3.42 -6.20
N LEU A 39 -17.84 -3.33 -7.02
CA LEU A 39 -19.01 -2.50 -6.75
C LEU A 39 -19.75 -3.02 -5.50
N PRO A 40 -20.31 -2.12 -4.68
CA PRO A 40 -21.15 -2.53 -3.57
C PRO A 40 -22.35 -3.35 -4.07
N GLY A 41 -22.64 -4.47 -3.39
CA GLY A 41 -23.75 -5.35 -3.75
C GLY A 41 -23.39 -6.54 -4.65
N THR A 42 -22.12 -6.72 -5.04
CA THR A 42 -21.67 -7.95 -5.70
C THR A 42 -21.73 -9.14 -4.73
N MET A 43 -22.40 -10.23 -5.13
CA MET A 43 -22.46 -11.48 -4.37
C MET A 43 -21.10 -12.18 -4.41
N LEU A 44 -20.42 -12.30 -3.27
CA LEU A 44 -19.09 -12.90 -3.18
C LEU A 44 -19.13 -14.28 -2.54
N THR A 45 -18.75 -15.30 -3.30
CA THR A 45 -18.82 -16.70 -2.88
C THR A 45 -17.54 -17.21 -2.22
N ALA A 46 -16.44 -16.42 -2.21
CA ALA A 46 -15.13 -16.82 -1.68
C ALA A 46 -14.42 -15.72 -0.85
N LEU A 47 -15.09 -15.17 0.17
CA LEU A 47 -14.56 -14.05 0.98
C LEU A 47 -13.22 -14.39 1.69
N VAL A 48 -13.15 -15.53 2.37
CA VAL A 48 -11.97 -15.91 3.16
C VAL A 48 -10.73 -16.09 2.27
N SER A 49 -10.88 -16.77 1.13
CA SER A 49 -9.79 -16.98 0.18
C SER A 49 -9.23 -15.64 -0.34
N ARG A 50 -10.10 -14.68 -0.62
CA ARG A 50 -9.71 -13.32 -1.03
C ARG A 50 -8.98 -12.55 0.06
N GLN A 51 -9.42 -12.68 1.31
CA GLN A 51 -8.73 -12.07 2.46
C GLN A 51 -7.33 -12.64 2.64
N LEU A 52 -7.18 -13.96 2.53
CA LEU A 52 -5.88 -14.63 2.61
C LEU A 52 -4.96 -14.21 1.46
N TRP A 53 -5.49 -14.15 0.23
CA TRP A 53 -4.73 -13.68 -0.92
C TRP A 53 -4.32 -12.20 -0.77
N TRP A 54 -5.22 -11.35 -0.26
CA TRP A 54 -4.90 -9.96 0.03
C TRP A 54 -3.78 -9.83 1.07
N LEU A 55 -3.84 -10.62 2.16
CA LEU A 55 -2.77 -10.66 3.16
C LEU A 55 -1.44 -11.11 2.57
N LEU A 56 -1.45 -12.11 1.68
CA LEU A 56 -0.26 -12.55 0.95
C LEU A 56 0.32 -11.39 0.10
N ALA A 57 -0.52 -10.71 -0.68
CA ALA A 57 -0.10 -9.59 -1.52
C ALA A 57 0.51 -8.44 -0.70
N VAL A 58 -0.15 -8.06 0.40
CA VAL A 58 0.30 -6.99 1.31
C VAL A 58 1.61 -7.35 1.99
N THR A 59 1.73 -8.56 2.52
CA THR A 59 2.94 -8.99 3.25
C THR A 59 4.15 -9.07 2.34
N PHE A 60 4.03 -9.70 1.16
CA PHE A 60 5.12 -9.80 0.20
C PHE A 60 5.52 -8.43 -0.37
N THR A 61 4.54 -7.59 -0.71
CA THR A 61 4.81 -6.23 -1.21
C THR A 61 5.47 -5.37 -0.13
N GLY A 62 4.96 -5.41 1.09
CA GLY A 62 5.49 -4.64 2.22
C GLY A 62 6.94 -5.05 2.55
N ILE A 63 7.22 -6.35 2.66
CA ILE A 63 8.58 -6.85 2.91
C ILE A 63 9.50 -6.52 1.72
N GLY A 64 9.04 -6.73 0.48
CA GLY A 64 9.81 -6.44 -0.73
C GLY A 64 10.22 -4.97 -0.82
N LEU A 65 9.28 -4.05 -0.60
CA LEU A 65 9.56 -2.62 -0.59
C LEU A 65 10.48 -2.21 0.57
N LEU A 66 10.30 -2.77 1.77
CA LEU A 66 11.19 -2.50 2.90
C LEU A 66 12.63 -2.92 2.56
N LEU A 67 12.85 -4.11 2.02
CA LEU A 67 14.19 -4.57 1.60
C LEU A 67 14.82 -3.69 0.52
N LEU A 68 14.01 -3.11 -0.37
CA LEU A 68 14.52 -2.19 -1.41
C LEU A 68 14.92 -0.83 -0.83
N ILE A 69 14.17 -0.33 0.15
CA ILE A 69 14.30 1.05 0.67
C ILE A 69 15.29 1.14 1.84
N LEU A 70 15.43 0.10 2.67
CA LEU A 70 16.22 0.14 3.92
C LEU A 70 17.75 0.17 3.74
N GLY A 71 18.27 0.53 2.56
CA GLY A 71 19.71 0.57 2.32
C GLY A 71 20.35 -0.82 2.38
N SER A 72 19.58 -1.87 2.07
CA SER A 72 20.05 -3.25 2.14
C SER A 72 21.16 -3.55 1.12
N PRO A 73 22.06 -4.51 1.40
CA PRO A 73 23.06 -4.98 0.44
C PRO A 73 22.39 -5.48 -0.85
N GLY A 74 23.13 -5.43 -1.97
CA GLY A 74 22.57 -5.67 -3.31
C GLY A 74 21.79 -6.99 -3.45
N TRP A 75 22.24 -8.07 -2.79
CA TRP A 75 21.53 -9.36 -2.81
C TRP A 75 20.16 -9.29 -2.11
N LEU A 76 20.02 -8.55 -1.00
CA LEU A 76 18.74 -8.37 -0.32
C LEU A 76 17.78 -7.51 -1.16
N LYS A 77 18.30 -6.56 -1.94
CA LYS A 77 17.48 -5.82 -2.91
C LYS A 77 16.97 -6.74 -4.01
N ALA A 78 17.79 -7.68 -4.50
CA ALA A 78 17.35 -8.69 -5.46
C ALA A 78 16.25 -9.59 -4.88
N VAL A 79 16.39 -10.03 -3.63
CA VAL A 79 15.33 -10.77 -2.91
C VAL A 79 14.06 -9.92 -2.77
N GLY A 80 14.19 -8.65 -2.39
CA GLY A 80 13.07 -7.72 -2.29
C GLY A 80 12.31 -7.56 -3.61
N ALA A 81 13.03 -7.39 -4.72
CA ALA A 81 12.45 -7.31 -6.05
C ALA A 81 11.79 -8.63 -6.48
N ALA A 82 12.39 -9.78 -6.13
CA ALA A 82 11.85 -11.10 -6.44
C ALA A 82 10.58 -11.44 -5.64
N LEU A 83 10.39 -10.85 -4.45
CA LEU A 83 9.19 -11.03 -3.63
C LEU A 83 7.95 -10.35 -4.23
N LEU A 84 8.10 -9.22 -4.92
CA LEU A 84 6.98 -8.44 -5.47
C LEU A 84 6.07 -9.24 -6.44
N PRO A 85 6.59 -10.03 -7.40
CA PRO A 85 5.74 -10.79 -8.30
C PRO A 85 5.09 -12.03 -7.66
N VAL A 86 5.62 -12.56 -6.54
CA VAL A 86 5.16 -13.83 -5.93
C VAL A 86 3.64 -13.91 -5.74
N PRO A 87 2.96 -12.95 -5.08
CA PRO A 87 1.52 -13.02 -4.88
C PRO A 87 0.72 -13.05 -6.20
N HIS A 88 1.26 -12.44 -7.25
CA HIS A 88 0.63 -12.44 -8.58
C HIS A 88 0.83 -13.76 -9.32
N LEU A 89 1.95 -14.45 -9.08
CA LEU A 89 2.21 -15.79 -9.62
C LEU A 89 1.33 -16.87 -8.98
N VAL A 90 0.98 -16.72 -7.69
CA VAL A 90 0.01 -17.61 -7.02
C VAL A 90 -1.39 -17.49 -7.65
N GLY A 91 -1.72 -16.32 -8.21
CA GLY A 91 -3.00 -16.04 -8.85
C GLY A 91 -4.10 -15.71 -7.85
N ALA A 92 -4.94 -14.74 -8.21
CA ALA A 92 -6.04 -14.29 -7.35
C ALA A 92 -7.21 -15.28 -7.37
N PRO A 93 -7.84 -15.56 -6.22
CA PRO A 93 -9.01 -16.43 -6.14
C PRO A 93 -10.19 -15.80 -6.88
N ARG A 94 -10.71 -16.53 -7.86
CA ARG A 94 -11.89 -16.13 -8.65
C ARG A 94 -13.15 -16.82 -8.10
N PRO A 95 -14.30 -16.14 -8.10
CA PRO A 95 -15.55 -16.78 -7.72
C PRO A 95 -15.98 -17.82 -8.76
N GLU A 96 -16.55 -18.93 -8.29
CA GLU A 96 -17.15 -20.01 -9.11
C GLU A 96 -18.30 -19.49 -10.00
N SER A 97 -18.97 -18.44 -9.56
CA SER A 97 -20.07 -17.77 -10.25
C SER A 97 -19.92 -16.25 -10.12
N TYR A 98 -19.45 -15.60 -11.18
CA TYR A 98 -19.41 -14.15 -11.27
C TYR A 98 -20.72 -13.65 -11.86
N SER A 99 -21.65 -13.20 -11.02
CA SER A 99 -22.84 -12.48 -11.47
C SER A 99 -22.62 -10.99 -11.25
N ALA A 100 -21.98 -10.33 -12.21
CA ALA A 100 -21.96 -8.87 -12.25
C ALA A 100 -23.31 -8.38 -12.77
N ALA A 101 -24.16 -7.90 -11.85
CA ALA A 101 -25.40 -7.23 -12.20
C ALA A 101 -25.17 -5.82 -12.80
N ALA A 102 -23.94 -5.30 -12.74
CA ALA A 102 -23.61 -3.92 -13.06
C ALA A 102 -22.88 -3.77 -14.41
N PRO A 103 -23.12 -2.68 -15.16
CA PRO A 103 -22.42 -2.39 -16.42
C PRO A 103 -20.90 -2.26 -16.23
N GLU A 104 -20.12 -2.77 -17.17
CA GLU A 104 -18.64 -2.70 -17.13
C GLU A 104 -18.10 -1.27 -17.01
N ALA A 105 -18.78 -0.30 -17.64
CA ALA A 105 -18.42 1.12 -17.54
C ALA A 105 -18.46 1.64 -16.10
N LEU A 106 -19.34 1.10 -15.25
CA LEU A 106 -19.42 1.51 -13.85
C LEU A 106 -18.26 0.93 -13.04
N THR A 107 -17.85 -0.30 -13.33
CA THR A 107 -16.70 -0.96 -12.68
C THR A 107 -15.40 -0.22 -12.95
N SER A 108 -15.16 0.21 -14.20
CA SER A 108 -13.93 0.93 -14.58
C SER A 108 -13.86 2.33 -13.96
N ILE A 109 -14.99 3.06 -13.94
CA ILE A 109 -15.09 4.35 -13.28
C ILE A 109 -14.87 4.19 -11.78
N PHE A 110 -15.49 3.19 -11.15
CA PHE A 110 -15.31 2.91 -9.73
C PHE A 110 -13.84 2.61 -9.41
N PHE A 111 -13.20 1.72 -10.17
CA PHE A 111 -11.77 1.41 -10.03
C PHE A 111 -10.92 2.68 -10.06
N ALA A 112 -11.10 3.52 -11.08
CA ALA A 112 -10.33 4.74 -11.25
C ALA A 112 -10.52 5.70 -10.07
N HIS A 113 -11.76 5.93 -9.64
CA HIS A 113 -12.05 6.81 -8.51
C HIS A 113 -11.48 6.26 -7.20
N THR A 114 -11.67 4.97 -6.92
CA THR A 114 -11.12 4.32 -5.73
C THR A 114 -9.60 4.39 -5.71
N ALA A 115 -8.94 4.17 -6.86
CA ALA A 115 -7.49 4.27 -6.96
C ALA A 115 -6.98 5.69 -6.70
N MET A 116 -7.63 6.70 -7.27
CA MET A 116 -7.27 8.11 -7.06
C MET A 116 -7.46 8.54 -5.60
N VAL A 117 -8.63 8.24 -5.02
CA VAL A 117 -8.92 8.60 -3.62
C VAL A 117 -7.95 7.91 -2.67
N ASN A 118 -7.64 6.63 -2.89
CA ASN A 118 -6.63 5.93 -2.09
C ASN A 118 -5.24 6.54 -2.24
N ALA A 119 -4.82 6.90 -3.47
CA ALA A 119 -3.53 7.51 -3.70
C ALA A 119 -3.41 8.85 -2.95
N ILE A 120 -4.43 9.71 -3.06
CA ILE A 120 -4.47 10.99 -2.34
C ILE A 120 -4.44 10.77 -0.83
N PHE A 121 -5.27 9.86 -0.31
CA PHE A 121 -5.32 9.53 1.11
C PHE A 121 -3.94 9.11 1.65
N TRP A 122 -3.27 8.18 0.98
CA TRP A 122 -1.97 7.67 1.42
C TRP A 122 -0.85 8.70 1.32
N LEU A 123 -0.83 9.53 0.28
CA LEU A 123 0.13 10.63 0.15
C LEU A 123 -0.07 11.68 1.25
N LEU A 124 -1.32 12.07 1.52
CA LEU A 124 -1.65 13.00 2.61
C LEU A 124 -1.29 12.40 3.96
N LEU A 125 -1.61 11.13 4.21
CA LEU A 125 -1.26 10.44 5.43
C LEU A 125 0.25 10.43 5.67
N GLY A 126 1.03 10.15 4.62
CA GLY A 126 2.49 10.20 4.66
C GLY A 126 3.04 11.60 4.95
N ALA A 127 2.54 12.61 4.24
CA ALA A 127 2.94 14.01 4.44
C ALA A 127 2.59 14.53 5.85
N VAL A 128 1.36 14.31 6.31
CA VAL A 128 0.90 14.72 7.65
C VAL A 128 1.68 13.99 8.73
N SER A 129 1.95 12.69 8.57
CA SER A 129 2.78 11.94 9.52
C SER A 129 4.18 12.52 9.65
N ALA A 130 4.82 12.87 8.54
CA ALA A 130 6.14 13.51 8.53
C ALA A 130 6.11 14.91 9.18
N LEU A 131 5.07 15.72 8.91
CA LEU A 131 4.91 17.03 9.51
C LEU A 131 4.69 16.96 11.03
N CYS A 132 3.84 16.04 11.49
CA CYS A 132 3.63 15.80 12.92
C CYS A 132 4.94 15.39 13.59
N LEU A 133 5.66 14.40 13.05
CA LEU A 133 6.96 13.97 13.59
C LEU A 133 7.97 15.13 13.62
N HIS A 134 8.09 15.90 12.55
CA HIS A 134 8.98 17.05 12.51
C HIS A 134 8.62 18.13 13.55
N ARG A 135 7.34 18.30 13.88
CA ARG A 135 6.88 19.24 14.92
C ARG A 135 7.13 18.71 16.33
N PHE A 136 6.90 17.42 16.60
CA PHE A 136 7.08 16.83 17.91
C PHE A 136 8.55 16.64 18.31
N PHE A 137 9.45 16.37 17.36
CA PHE A 137 10.88 16.16 17.64
C PHE A 137 11.73 17.45 17.59
N ARG A 138 11.16 18.61 17.25
CA ARG A 138 11.77 19.92 17.54
C ARG A 138 11.42 20.32 18.97
N GLY A 139 12.26 19.96 19.93
CA GLY A 139 12.18 20.49 21.30
C GLY A 139 12.27 22.03 21.32
N PRO A 140 11.72 22.70 22.35
CA PRO A 140 11.77 24.15 22.46
C PRO A 140 13.22 24.62 22.38
N THR A 141 13.50 25.51 21.43
CA THR A 141 14.81 26.14 21.28
C THR A 141 15.05 26.94 22.56
N SER A 142 15.90 26.44 23.46
CA SER A 142 16.38 27.24 24.59
C SER A 142 17.19 28.38 24.00
N ARG A 143 16.57 29.57 23.92
CA ARG A 143 17.31 30.80 23.68
C ARG A 143 18.09 31.08 24.97
N ILE A 144 19.42 30.99 24.85
CA ILE A 144 20.39 31.52 25.82
C ILE A 144 20.31 33.04 25.77
#